data_AF-A0A926VHM1-F1
#
_entry.id   AF-A0A926VHM1-F1
#
_cell.length_a   1.000
_cell.length_b   1.000
_cell.length_c   1.000
_cell.angle_alpha   90.00
_cell.angle_beta   90.00
_cell.angle_gamma   90.00
#
_symmetry.space_group_name_H-M   'P 1'
#
loop_
_entity.id
_entity.type
_entity.pdbx_description
1 polymer ?
#
loop_
_entity_poly.entity_id
_entity_poly.type
_entity_poly.pdbx_seq_one_letter_code
_entity_poly.pdbx_strand_id
1 'polypeptide(L)'
;MARKYGKNETTLSNVLKLVKALLALADGEIAVPGDKLKATFKVEWVKEDELLVSGKVQQKRNNRTQYVEKGITKEDLWTLVECLGEALELCQPKDEEKVDNVQRKANAIQDILDCLKDLDILAPKPSAKTQGFWKFSLKLKHQTARKEDNLKVIDERWKIKIGSVTVETSHQTVISKDKPINWQEICRQNLALQKQLTTNPFTNAYGVTPQLDDIYVPLAIVESKPPKSHSRNQPKEKEEEKLIPIAEECFFEDVLRQGKSQISQGRKIALIGEPGSGKTTRLQKIADWILEQDLGLPIWISLADLTQTTITQYIEEIWLKQTGKNLTIDELTQQKERIWLLLDGLDEMTSRVETRHVSALLGGWVQAARVVVTCRVNVWEADKNAFSGFDVFRNLPFEVEQVELFIRRWFSEDNR
;
A
#
# COMPACT_ATOMS: atom_id res chain seq x y z
N MET A 1 35.82 15.06 -16.45
CA MET A 1 34.47 14.68 -16.93
C MET A 1 34.08 13.39 -16.24
N ALA A 2 33.11 13.43 -15.32
CA ALA A 2 32.68 12.22 -14.61
C ALA A 2 31.88 11.33 -15.58
N ARG A 3 32.31 10.08 -15.74
CA ARG A 3 31.60 9.08 -16.55
C ARG A 3 30.23 8.88 -15.88
N LYS A 4 29.13 9.24 -16.56
CA LYS A 4 27.78 8.94 -16.06
C LYS A 4 27.56 7.45 -16.26
N TYR A 5 27.57 6.70 -15.16
CA TYR A 5 27.19 5.28 -15.14
C TYR A 5 25.78 5.09 -15.72
N GLY A 6 25.47 3.89 -16.20
CA GLY A 6 24.14 3.57 -16.73
C GLY A 6 23.09 3.65 -15.62
N LYS A 7 22.17 4.63 -15.68
CA LYS A 7 21.04 4.76 -14.76
C LYS A 7 19.93 3.72 -15.05
N ASN A 8 20.30 2.44 -15.06
CA ASN A 8 19.43 1.32 -15.41
C ASN A 8 19.29 0.31 -14.25
N GLU A 9 18.34 -0.61 -14.38
CA GLU A 9 18.05 -1.65 -13.38
C GLU A 9 19.26 -2.55 -13.10
N THR A 10 20.12 -2.78 -14.09
CA THR A 10 21.37 -3.53 -13.93
C THR A 10 22.32 -2.87 -12.93
N THR A 11 22.46 -1.54 -12.96
CA THR A 11 23.32 -0.83 -11.99
C THR A 11 22.73 -0.88 -10.59
N LEU A 12 21.40 -0.74 -10.43
CA LEU A 12 20.75 -0.89 -9.13
C LEU A 12 20.91 -2.31 -8.56
N SER A 13 20.69 -3.34 -9.39
CA SER A 13 20.91 -4.75 -9.04
C SER A 13 22.35 -4.98 -8.56
N ASN A 14 23.33 -4.46 -9.30
CA ASN A 14 24.74 -4.55 -8.94
C ASN A 14 25.09 -3.81 -7.64
N VAL A 15 24.48 -2.64 -7.38
CA VAL A 15 24.63 -1.89 -6.13
C VAL A 15 24.09 -2.69 -4.94
N LEU A 16 22.88 -3.25 -5.07
CA LEU A 16 22.25 -4.05 -4.02
C LEU A 16 23.08 -5.30 -3.70
N LYS A 17 23.56 -6.01 -4.73
CA LYS A 17 24.45 -7.18 -4.56
C LYS A 17 25.73 -6.83 -3.79
N LEU A 18 26.36 -5.70 -4.10
CA LEU A 18 27.58 -5.27 -3.41
C LEU A 18 27.32 -4.91 -1.94
N VAL A 19 26.25 -4.15 -1.63
CA VAL A 19 25.94 -3.77 -0.25
C VAL A 19 25.51 -4.98 0.58
N LYS A 20 24.75 -5.91 -0.01
CA LYS A 20 24.40 -7.19 0.61
C LYS A 20 25.66 -7.98 1.01
N ALA A 21 26.67 -8.04 0.14
CA ALA A 21 27.92 -8.70 0.44
C ALA A 21 28.73 -8.00 1.55
N LEU A 22 28.72 -6.67 1.59
CA LEU A 22 29.37 -5.91 2.66
C LEU A 22 28.67 -6.12 4.02
N LEU A 23 27.33 -6.18 4.05
CA LEU A 23 26.57 -6.49 5.26
C LEU A 23 26.82 -7.94 5.74
N ALA A 24 26.83 -8.91 4.83
CA ALA A 24 27.15 -10.30 5.18
C ALA A 24 28.57 -10.45 5.76
N LEU A 25 29.53 -9.67 5.26
CA LEU A 25 30.89 -9.64 5.79
C LEU A 25 30.96 -8.96 7.17
N ALA A 26 30.18 -7.90 7.40
CA ALA A 26 30.10 -7.22 8.70
C ALA A 26 29.51 -8.13 9.79
N ASP A 27 28.53 -8.95 9.43
CA ASP A 27 27.88 -9.90 10.34
C ASP A 27 28.68 -11.20 10.54
N GLY A 28 29.82 -11.35 9.84
CA GLY A 28 30.67 -12.53 9.92
C GLY A 28 30.12 -13.78 9.24
N GLU A 29 29.07 -13.65 8.43
CA GLU A 29 28.46 -14.79 7.71
C GLU A 29 29.31 -15.30 6.55
N ILE A 30 30.11 -14.41 5.96
CA ILE A 30 31.07 -14.76 4.92
C ILE A 30 32.49 -14.43 5.37
N ALA A 31 33.42 -15.31 5.03
CA ALA A 31 34.85 -15.07 5.17
C ALA A 31 35.48 -15.16 3.78
N VAL A 32 36.13 -14.08 3.33
CA VAL A 32 36.86 -14.09 2.07
C VAL A 32 38.28 -14.63 2.34
N PRO A 33 38.73 -15.68 1.63
CA PRO A 33 40.08 -16.22 1.82
C PRO A 33 41.14 -15.14 1.58
N GLY A 34 42.01 -14.92 2.56
CA GLY A 34 43.04 -13.86 2.51
C GLY A 34 43.98 -13.98 1.31
N ASP A 35 44.19 -15.20 0.81
CA ASP A 35 45.10 -15.50 -0.31
C ASP A 35 44.61 -14.94 -1.65
N LYS A 36 43.32 -14.61 -1.76
CA LYS A 36 42.70 -14.06 -2.98
C LYS A 36 42.57 -12.54 -2.98
N LEU A 37 42.93 -11.88 -1.88
CA LEU A 37 42.72 -10.45 -1.68
C LEU A 37 44.04 -9.69 -1.61
N LYS A 38 44.09 -8.51 -2.23
CA LYS A 38 45.22 -7.58 -2.09
C LYS A 38 45.21 -6.87 -0.74
N ALA A 39 44.04 -6.75 -0.11
CA ALA A 39 43.85 -6.20 1.22
C ALA A 39 42.84 -7.03 2.02
N THR A 40 43.13 -7.32 3.29
CA THR A 40 42.15 -7.95 4.18
C THR A 40 41.06 -6.95 4.53
N PHE A 41 39.81 -7.25 4.19
CA PHE A 41 38.66 -6.41 4.51
C PHE A 41 38.53 -6.17 6.02
N LYS A 42 38.18 -4.93 6.36
CA LYS A 42 37.74 -4.51 7.68
C LYS A 42 36.43 -3.74 7.48
N VAL A 43 35.32 -4.36 7.84
CA VAL A 43 33.99 -3.75 7.75
C VAL A 43 33.43 -3.67 9.16
N GLU A 44 33.13 -2.45 9.63
CA GLU A 44 32.68 -2.21 11.00
C GLU A 44 31.68 -1.05 11.05
N TRP A 45 30.66 -1.16 11.92
CA TRP A 45 29.77 -0.05 12.22
C TRP A 45 30.50 0.97 13.10
N VAL A 46 30.66 2.20 12.60
CA VAL A 46 31.33 3.29 13.34
C VAL A 46 30.29 4.15 14.08
N LYS A 47 29.05 4.17 13.57
CA LYS A 47 27.88 4.75 14.21
C LYS A 47 26.67 3.86 13.97
N GLU A 48 25.59 4.17 14.67
CA GLU A 48 24.28 3.52 14.55
C GLU A 48 23.82 3.37 13.09
N ASP A 49 24.08 4.34 12.22
CA ASP A 49 23.68 4.38 10.81
C ASP A 49 24.84 4.34 9.80
N GLU A 50 26.10 4.23 10.26
CA GLU A 50 27.30 4.43 9.42
C GLU A 50 28.21 3.19 9.41
N LEU A 51 28.19 2.44 8.31
CA LEU A 51 29.04 1.25 8.09
C LEU A 51 30.35 1.67 7.40
N LEU A 52 31.49 1.50 8.06
CA LEU A 52 32.81 1.80 7.51
C LEU A 52 33.39 0.58 6.80
N VAL A 53 33.90 0.81 5.58
CA VAL A 53 34.54 -0.19 4.76
C VAL A 53 36.00 0.23 4.51
N SER A 54 36.96 -0.53 5.06
CA SER A 54 38.39 -0.30 4.89
C SER A 54 39.17 -1.62 4.77
N GLY A 55 40.48 -1.56 4.50
CA GLY A 55 41.29 -2.75 4.29
C GLY A 55 42.70 -2.61 4.85
N LYS A 56 43.22 -3.71 5.39
CA LYS A 56 44.60 -3.82 5.91
C LYS A 56 45.48 -4.50 4.86
N VAL A 57 46.62 -3.88 4.58
CA VAL A 57 47.63 -4.40 3.65
C VAL A 57 48.89 -4.74 4.44
N GLN A 58 49.49 -5.88 4.12
CA GLN A 58 50.77 -6.29 4.68
C GLN A 58 51.91 -5.54 3.99
N GLN A 59 52.68 -4.73 4.73
CA GLN A 59 53.90 -4.10 4.22
C GLN A 59 55.12 -4.59 5.01
N LYS A 60 56.19 -4.97 4.30
CA LYS A 60 57.49 -5.24 4.90
C LYS A 60 58.31 -3.95 4.94
N ARG A 61 58.67 -3.50 6.14
CA ARG A 61 59.61 -2.38 6.34
C ARG A 61 60.66 -2.83 7.35
N ASN A 62 61.94 -2.72 6.99
CA ASN A 62 63.09 -3.16 7.81
C ASN A 62 62.93 -4.57 8.42
N ASN A 63 62.69 -5.57 7.56
CA ASN A 63 62.59 -6.99 7.94
C ASN A 63 61.47 -7.35 8.95
N ARG A 64 60.56 -6.42 9.27
CA ARG A 64 59.35 -6.66 10.04
C ARG A 64 58.11 -6.51 9.16
N THR A 65 57.20 -7.46 9.30
CA THR A 65 55.88 -7.41 8.69
C THR A 65 54.99 -6.48 9.53
N GLN A 66 54.46 -5.41 8.92
CA GLN A 66 53.50 -4.52 9.56
C GLN A 66 52.22 -4.45 8.73
N TYR A 67 51.07 -4.55 9.39
CA TYR A 67 49.77 -4.35 8.75
C TYR A 67 49.40 -2.87 8.82
N VAL A 68 49.23 -2.24 7.65
CA VAL A 68 48.86 -0.82 7.53
C VAL A 68 47.47 -0.73 6.94
N GLU A 69 46.60 0.07 7.56
CA GLU A 69 45.26 0.35 7.03
C GLU A 69 45.39 1.32 5.84
N LYS A 70 45.19 0.81 4.62
CA LYS A 70 45.32 1.60 3.39
C LYS A 70 44.01 1.75 2.61
N GLY A 71 43.04 0.87 2.86
CA GLY A 71 41.75 0.81 2.14
C GLY A 71 41.61 -0.49 1.34
N ILE A 72 40.61 -0.53 0.46
CA ILE A 72 40.25 -1.69 -0.38
C ILE A 72 40.39 -1.32 -1.86
N THR A 73 40.72 -2.30 -2.72
CA THR A 73 40.77 -2.11 -4.18
C THR A 73 39.46 -2.54 -4.86
N LYS A 74 39.23 -2.09 -6.10
CA LYS A 74 38.04 -2.50 -6.87
C LYS A 74 38.00 -4.00 -7.15
N GLU A 75 39.16 -4.61 -7.35
CA GLU A 75 39.28 -6.06 -7.54
C GLU A 75 38.85 -6.81 -6.28
N ASP A 76 39.24 -6.33 -5.10
CA ASP A 76 38.82 -6.93 -3.83
C ASP A 76 37.29 -6.88 -3.65
N LEU A 77 36.65 -5.75 -4.02
CA LEU A 77 35.18 -5.60 -3.98
C LEU A 77 34.48 -6.56 -4.96
N TRP A 78 35.07 -6.80 -6.13
CA TRP A 78 34.55 -7.78 -7.06
C TRP A 78 34.63 -9.21 -6.49
N THR A 79 35.79 -9.59 -5.95
CA THR A 79 36.01 -10.91 -5.32
C THR A 79 35.06 -11.15 -4.16
N LEU A 80 34.74 -10.11 -3.38
CA LEU A 80 33.78 -10.18 -2.29
C LEU A 80 32.38 -10.62 -2.77
N VAL A 81 31.91 -10.04 -3.87
CA VAL A 81 30.58 -10.38 -4.42
C VAL A 81 30.58 -11.79 -5.01
N GLU A 82 31.66 -12.19 -5.70
CA GLU A 82 31.83 -13.56 -6.18
C GLU A 82 31.83 -14.59 -5.03
N CYS A 83 32.41 -14.26 -3.87
CA CYS A 83 32.41 -15.14 -2.69
C CYS A 83 31.02 -15.37 -2.08
N LEU A 84 30.07 -14.45 -2.28
CA LEU A 84 28.67 -14.62 -1.86
C LEU A 84 27.86 -15.48 -2.85
N GLY A 85 28.46 -15.89 -3.98
CA GLY A 85 27.77 -16.61 -5.06
C GLY A 85 26.93 -15.69 -5.95
N GLU A 86 27.05 -14.38 -5.80
CA GLU A 86 26.36 -13.39 -6.62
C GLU A 86 27.27 -12.99 -7.79
N ALA A 87 26.75 -13.03 -9.03
CA ALA A 87 27.47 -12.52 -10.20
C ALA A 87 27.03 -11.08 -10.50
N LEU A 88 27.99 -10.15 -10.51
CA LEU A 88 27.75 -8.80 -11.01
C LEU A 88 27.58 -8.84 -12.53
N GLU A 89 26.51 -8.20 -13.00
CA GLU A 89 26.17 -8.17 -14.42
C GLU A 89 27.05 -7.15 -15.14
N LEU A 90 27.79 -7.61 -16.16
CA LEU A 90 28.58 -6.76 -17.03
C LEU A 90 27.71 -6.29 -18.20
N CYS A 91 27.47 -4.98 -18.33
CA CYS A 91 26.77 -4.42 -19.48
C CYS A 91 27.48 -4.86 -20.79
N GLN A 92 26.73 -5.47 -21.72
CA GLN A 92 27.29 -5.96 -22.99
C GLN A 92 27.61 -4.79 -23.94
N PRO A 93 28.67 -4.92 -24.77
CA PRO A 93 29.11 -3.84 -25.66
C PRO A 93 28.30 -3.87 -26.95
N LYS A 94 28.10 -2.69 -27.54
CA LYS A 94 27.55 -2.57 -28.90
C LYS A 94 28.61 -2.78 -30.00
N ASP A 95 29.90 -2.82 -29.68
CA ASP A 95 30.96 -2.96 -30.68
C ASP A 95 31.99 -4.02 -30.29
N GLU A 96 32.23 -4.94 -31.22
CA GLU A 96 33.33 -5.91 -31.21
C GLU A 96 34.66 -5.16 -31.39
N GLU A 97 35.51 -5.15 -30.37
CA GLU A 97 36.96 -5.34 -30.52
C GLU A 97 37.66 -5.42 -29.16
N LYS A 98 38.47 -6.47 -29.00
CA LYS A 98 39.40 -6.79 -27.89
C LYS A 98 39.03 -6.26 -26.51
N VAL A 99 38.33 -7.09 -25.76
CA VAL A 99 37.82 -6.76 -24.43
C VAL A 99 38.80 -7.21 -23.34
N ASP A 100 39.41 -6.25 -22.64
CA ASP A 100 40.07 -6.53 -21.36
C ASP A 100 39.02 -6.70 -20.25
N ASN A 101 38.83 -7.94 -19.81
CA ASN A 101 37.85 -8.31 -18.78
C ASN A 101 38.18 -7.68 -17.41
N VAL A 102 39.47 -7.45 -17.10
CA VAL A 102 39.90 -6.83 -15.84
C VAL A 102 39.43 -5.38 -15.78
N GLN A 103 39.57 -4.65 -16.90
CA GLN A 103 39.10 -3.27 -16.99
C GLN A 103 37.58 -3.16 -16.89
N ARG A 104 36.82 -4.15 -17.39
CA ARG A 104 35.36 -4.18 -17.28
C ARG A 104 34.88 -4.39 -15.86
N LYS A 105 35.47 -5.35 -15.14
CA LYS A 105 35.20 -5.56 -13.71
C LYS A 105 35.45 -4.28 -12.91
N ALA A 106 36.57 -3.61 -13.18
CA ALA A 106 36.93 -2.35 -12.54
C ALA A 106 35.97 -1.18 -12.88
N ASN A 107 35.42 -1.15 -14.09
CA ASN A 107 34.43 -0.13 -14.49
C ASN A 107 33.08 -0.38 -13.82
N ALA A 108 32.60 -1.62 -13.77
CA ALA A 108 31.32 -1.95 -13.11
C ALA A 108 31.34 -1.61 -11.61
N ILE A 109 32.45 -1.90 -10.91
CA ILE A 109 32.60 -1.47 -9.51
C ILE A 109 32.66 0.05 -9.39
N GLN A 110 33.30 0.75 -10.33
CA GLN A 110 33.29 2.22 -10.32
C GLN A 110 31.89 2.77 -10.50
N ASP A 111 31.10 2.20 -11.41
CA ASP A 111 29.71 2.61 -11.67
C ASP A 111 28.84 2.43 -10.41
N ILE A 112 29.04 1.34 -9.65
CA ILE A 112 28.38 1.12 -8.36
C ILE A 112 28.78 2.17 -7.33
N LEU A 113 30.08 2.47 -7.21
CA LEU A 113 30.59 3.45 -6.25
C LEU A 113 30.12 4.88 -6.59
N ASP A 114 30.12 5.23 -7.87
CA ASP A 114 29.63 6.52 -8.36
C ASP A 114 28.11 6.63 -8.13
N CYS A 115 27.37 5.54 -8.34
CA CYS A 115 25.96 5.47 -7.97
C CYS A 115 25.75 5.71 -6.47
N LEU A 116 26.41 4.94 -5.59
CA LEU A 116 26.23 5.07 -4.14
C LEU A 116 26.60 6.47 -3.64
N LYS A 117 27.57 7.12 -4.30
CA LYS A 117 27.94 8.52 -4.03
C LYS A 117 26.83 9.47 -4.47
N ASP A 118 26.30 9.31 -5.69
CA ASP A 118 25.18 10.11 -6.18
C ASP A 118 23.92 9.93 -5.30
N LEU A 119 23.72 8.76 -4.69
CA LEU A 119 22.65 8.49 -3.72
C LEU A 119 22.85 9.13 -2.33
N ASP A 120 23.94 9.88 -2.09
CA ASP A 120 24.40 10.35 -0.78
C ASP A 120 24.51 9.24 0.28
N ILE A 121 24.63 7.98 -0.15
CA ILE A 121 24.81 6.82 0.73
C ILE A 121 26.29 6.68 1.05
N LEU A 122 27.15 6.84 0.03
CA LEU A 122 28.59 6.71 0.19
C LEU A 122 29.22 8.06 0.53
N ALA A 123 29.83 8.12 1.71
CA ALA A 123 30.69 9.22 2.13
C ALA A 123 32.16 8.80 2.01
N PRO A 124 32.95 9.39 1.10
CA PRO A 124 34.37 9.09 1.02
C PRO A 124 35.09 9.62 2.26
N LYS A 125 35.95 8.82 2.88
CA LYS A 125 36.83 9.29 3.96
C LYS A 125 38.17 9.72 3.35
N PRO A 126 38.79 10.81 3.83
CA PRO A 126 40.08 11.25 3.32
C PRO A 126 41.12 10.15 3.57
N SER A 127 41.58 9.53 2.48
CA SER A 127 42.75 8.66 2.48
C SER A 127 43.91 9.44 1.90
N ALA A 128 45.05 9.40 2.56
CA ALA A 128 46.24 10.15 2.18
C ALA A 128 46.76 9.66 0.82
N LYS A 129 46.38 10.32 -0.28
CA LYS A 129 46.90 10.15 -1.67
C LYS A 129 47.55 8.78 -1.95
N THR A 130 46.84 7.68 -1.71
CA THR A 130 47.30 6.34 -2.07
C THR A 130 46.58 5.94 -3.35
N GLN A 131 47.32 5.96 -4.46
CA GLN A 131 46.84 5.55 -5.78
C GLN A 131 46.15 4.17 -5.69
N GLY A 132 44.82 4.14 -5.89
CA GLY A 132 44.04 2.92 -6.07
C GLY A 132 43.34 2.32 -4.84
N PHE A 133 43.56 2.83 -3.61
CA PHE A 133 42.90 2.30 -2.40
C PHE A 133 41.82 3.24 -1.88
N TRP A 134 40.64 2.67 -1.60
CA TRP A 134 39.45 3.42 -1.19
C TRP A 134 39.07 3.10 0.26
N LYS A 135 38.70 4.15 1.00
CA LYS A 135 38.06 4.07 2.31
C LYS A 135 36.80 4.91 2.28
N PHE A 136 35.67 4.29 2.58
CA PHE A 136 34.37 4.96 2.52
C PHE A 136 33.46 4.43 3.62
N SER A 137 32.48 5.24 3.98
CA SER A 137 31.36 4.80 4.81
C SER A 137 30.06 4.79 4.03
N LEU A 138 29.19 3.84 4.35
CA LEU A 138 27.84 3.73 3.83
C LEU A 138 26.86 4.15 4.92
N LYS A 139 25.98 5.11 4.60
CA LYS A 139 24.86 5.52 5.46
C LYS A 139 23.66 4.62 5.19
N LEU A 140 23.38 3.73 6.13
CA LEU A 140 22.29 2.75 6.08
C LEU A 140 21.26 3.05 7.18
N LYS A 141 20.28 2.16 7.40
CA LYS A 141 19.16 2.41 8.32
C LYS A 141 19.59 2.35 9.78
N HIS A 142 20.15 1.21 10.19
CA HIS A 142 20.65 1.00 11.55
C HIS A 142 21.48 -0.30 11.65
N GLN A 143 22.43 -0.37 12.59
CA GLN A 143 23.24 -1.57 12.86
C GLN A 143 22.43 -2.78 13.38
N THR A 144 21.27 -2.53 14.03
CA THR A 144 20.36 -3.60 14.50
C THR A 144 19.19 -3.87 13.56
N ALA A 145 19.10 -3.14 12.44
CA ALA A 145 18.05 -3.37 11.45
C ALA A 145 18.33 -4.65 10.66
N ARG A 146 17.25 -5.32 10.21
CA ARG A 146 17.37 -6.47 9.31
C ARG A 146 18.02 -6.05 7.98
N LYS A 147 18.71 -6.98 7.32
CA LYS A 147 19.44 -6.74 6.05
C LYS A 147 18.54 -6.14 4.98
N GLU A 148 17.33 -6.66 4.87
CA GLU A 148 16.33 -6.22 3.89
C GLU A 148 15.98 -4.75 4.11
N ASP A 149 15.91 -4.30 5.37
CA ASP A 149 15.57 -2.92 5.70
C ASP A 149 16.75 -1.96 5.45
N ASN A 150 18.00 -2.42 5.59
CA ASN A 150 19.17 -1.65 5.19
C ASN A 150 19.28 -1.53 3.66
N LEU A 151 18.89 -2.56 2.91
CA LEU A 151 18.86 -2.54 1.44
C LEU A 151 17.73 -1.64 0.90
N LYS A 152 16.57 -1.58 1.57
CA LYS A 152 15.46 -0.68 1.18
C LYS A 152 15.86 0.80 1.14
N VAL A 153 16.79 1.24 1.99
CA VAL A 153 17.30 2.62 1.97
C VAL A 153 17.92 2.97 0.61
N ILE A 154 18.56 1.98 -0.02
CA ILE A 154 19.18 2.14 -1.35
C ILE A 154 18.12 2.26 -2.43
N ASP A 155 17.09 1.42 -2.38
CA ASP A 155 15.96 1.48 -3.32
C ASP A 155 15.19 2.80 -3.22
N GLU A 156 14.93 3.27 -2.00
CA GLU A 156 14.26 4.54 -1.75
C GLU A 156 15.07 5.71 -2.29
N ARG A 157 16.39 5.76 -2.02
CA ARG A 157 17.24 6.84 -2.52
C ARG A 157 17.47 6.78 -4.02
N TRP A 158 17.56 5.58 -4.61
CA TRP A 158 17.62 5.40 -6.06
C TRP A 158 16.36 5.95 -6.74
N LYS A 159 15.18 5.66 -6.18
CA LYS A 159 13.91 6.23 -6.68
C LYS A 159 13.89 7.75 -6.58
N ILE A 160 14.38 8.33 -5.49
CA ILE A 160 14.39 9.78 -5.28
C ILE A 160 15.34 10.49 -6.25
N LYS A 161 16.55 9.94 -6.49
CA LYS A 161 17.61 10.68 -7.20
C LYS A 161 17.85 10.30 -8.65
N ILE A 162 17.54 9.06 -9.03
CA ILE A 162 17.89 8.52 -10.36
C ILE A 162 16.65 8.29 -11.23
N GLY A 163 15.50 8.00 -10.63
CA GLY A 163 14.24 7.74 -11.34
C GLY A 163 13.65 8.90 -12.17
N SER A 164 14.29 10.08 -12.19
CA SER A 164 13.81 11.29 -12.87
C SER A 164 14.51 11.60 -14.22
N VAL A 165 15.47 10.80 -14.69
CA VAL A 165 16.32 11.19 -15.83
C VAL A 165 16.47 10.06 -16.87
N THR A 166 15.66 10.08 -17.93
CA THR A 166 15.92 9.76 -19.36
C THR A 166 14.54 9.64 -20.04
N VAL A 167 14.09 10.55 -20.91
CA VAL A 167 14.58 10.88 -22.27
C VAL A 167 14.31 12.38 -22.63
N GLU A 168 15.27 13.05 -23.27
CA GLU A 168 15.20 14.43 -23.84
C GLU A 168 14.60 14.39 -25.26
N THR A 169 13.81 15.34 -25.78
CA THR A 169 14.26 16.70 -26.18
C THR A 169 13.09 17.66 -26.49
N SER A 170 13.24 18.93 -26.07
CA SER A 170 12.75 20.21 -26.63
C SER A 170 11.25 20.56 -26.68
N HIS A 171 10.70 21.17 -25.62
CA HIS A 171 10.46 22.63 -25.46
C HIS A 171 9.55 22.92 -24.23
N GLN A 172 10.03 23.82 -23.37
CA GLN A 172 9.29 24.67 -22.41
C GLN A 172 8.18 24.06 -21.52
N THR A 173 8.54 23.86 -20.24
CA THR A 173 7.74 24.09 -19.02
C THR A 173 6.21 23.91 -19.09
N VAL A 174 5.73 22.69 -18.81
CA VAL A 174 4.59 22.38 -17.92
C VAL A 174 4.80 20.98 -17.33
N ILE A 175 4.51 20.81 -16.04
CA ILE A 175 4.52 19.55 -15.29
C ILE A 175 3.49 18.57 -15.89
N SER A 176 3.90 17.35 -16.24
CA SER A 176 2.95 16.25 -16.54
C SER A 176 3.41 14.94 -15.90
N LYS A 177 2.68 14.54 -14.84
CA LYS A 177 2.49 13.16 -14.35
C LYS A 177 2.07 12.29 -15.53
N ASP A 178 2.65 11.11 -15.74
CA ASP A 178 1.99 10.06 -16.56
C ASP A 178 2.58 8.64 -16.35
N LYS A 179 2.47 8.15 -15.11
CA LYS A 179 1.72 6.91 -14.94
C LYS A 179 0.47 7.29 -14.15
N PRO A 180 -0.75 7.11 -14.69
CA PRO A 180 -1.95 7.44 -13.96
C PRO A 180 -1.99 6.62 -12.67
N ILE A 181 -2.30 7.28 -11.55
CA ILE A 181 -2.51 6.59 -10.27
C ILE A 181 -3.64 5.60 -10.49
N ASN A 182 -3.34 4.31 -10.36
CA ASN A 182 -4.34 3.27 -10.48
C ASN A 182 -5.16 3.19 -9.17
N TRP A 183 -6.14 4.09 -9.06
CA TRP A 183 -7.03 4.18 -7.91
C TRP A 183 -7.89 2.93 -7.72
N GLN A 184 -8.30 2.26 -8.80
CA GLN A 184 -9.04 1.00 -8.70
C GLN A 184 -8.22 -0.06 -7.97
N GLU A 185 -6.94 -0.20 -8.33
CA GLU A 185 -6.05 -1.16 -7.68
C GLU A 185 -5.82 -0.83 -6.20
N ILE A 186 -5.69 0.46 -5.86
CA ILE A 186 -5.59 0.91 -4.47
C ILE A 186 -6.84 0.52 -3.68
N CYS A 187 -8.03 0.76 -4.24
CA CYS A 187 -9.30 0.38 -3.62
C CYS A 187 -9.42 -1.15 -3.46
N ARG A 188 -9.03 -1.94 -4.48
CA ARG A 188 -9.02 -3.42 -4.39
C ARG A 188 -8.13 -3.91 -3.25
N GLN A 189 -6.91 -3.38 -3.15
CA GLN A 189 -5.95 -3.78 -2.11
C GLN A 189 -6.46 -3.45 -0.71
N ASN A 190 -7.00 -2.24 -0.50
CA ASN A 190 -7.56 -1.86 0.80
C ASN A 190 -8.82 -2.68 1.14
N LEU A 191 -9.69 -2.95 0.16
CA LEU A 191 -10.89 -3.75 0.38
C LEU A 191 -10.54 -5.21 0.75
N ALA A 192 -9.53 -5.79 0.10
CA ALA A 192 -9.05 -7.14 0.43
C ALA A 192 -8.56 -7.24 1.88
N LEU A 193 -7.83 -6.22 2.36
CA LEU A 193 -7.41 -6.13 3.76
C LEU A 193 -8.62 -6.04 4.71
N GLN A 194 -9.62 -5.22 4.38
CA GLN A 194 -10.85 -5.09 5.20
C GLN A 194 -11.67 -6.38 5.24
N LYS A 195 -11.75 -7.12 4.13
CA LYS A 195 -12.41 -8.43 4.10
C LYS A 195 -11.74 -9.43 5.03
N GLN A 196 -10.41 -9.44 5.11
CA GLN A 196 -9.70 -10.31 6.06
C GLN A 196 -10.04 -10.00 7.52
N LEU A 197 -10.29 -8.74 7.86
CA LEU A 197 -10.61 -8.31 9.22
C LEU A 197 -12.06 -8.60 9.63
N THR A 198 -12.96 -8.65 8.66
CA THR A 198 -14.41 -8.84 8.87
C THR A 198 -14.88 -10.27 8.64
N THR A 199 -14.04 -11.11 8.01
CA THR A 199 -14.30 -12.55 7.90
C THR A 199 -14.15 -13.20 9.27
N ASN A 200 -15.14 -13.98 9.66
CA ASN A 200 -15.35 -14.47 11.01
C ASN A 200 -14.10 -15.19 11.57
N PRO A 201 -13.47 -14.71 12.66
CA PRO A 201 -12.27 -15.33 13.24
C PRO A 201 -12.46 -16.80 13.62
N PHE A 202 -13.71 -17.21 13.87
CA PHE A 202 -14.06 -18.58 14.20
C PHE A 202 -13.85 -19.56 13.04
N THR A 203 -13.86 -19.15 11.77
CA THR A 203 -13.59 -20.05 10.64
C THR A 203 -12.09 -20.30 10.47
N ASN A 204 -11.26 -19.27 10.68
CA ASN A 204 -9.79 -19.36 10.62
C ASN A 204 -9.21 -20.30 11.69
N ALA A 205 -9.85 -20.39 12.87
CA ALA A 205 -9.42 -21.26 13.97
C ALA A 205 -9.55 -22.76 13.66
N TYR A 206 -10.39 -23.15 12.69
CA TYR A 206 -10.61 -24.54 12.29
C TYR A 206 -10.08 -24.87 10.88
N GLY A 207 -9.29 -23.97 10.27
CA GLY A 207 -8.67 -24.19 8.96
C GLY A 207 -9.60 -24.02 7.76
N VAL A 208 -10.86 -23.64 7.97
CA VAL A 208 -11.86 -23.41 6.92
C VAL A 208 -11.89 -21.92 6.61
N THR A 209 -11.46 -21.53 5.41
CA THR A 209 -11.51 -20.13 4.93
C THR A 209 -12.39 -20.05 3.70
N PRO A 210 -13.71 -20.21 3.86
CA PRO A 210 -14.58 -20.28 2.71
C PRO A 210 -14.67 -18.88 2.10
N GLN A 211 -14.56 -18.79 0.77
CA GLN A 211 -14.61 -17.49 0.12
C GLN A 211 -16.03 -16.94 0.21
N LEU A 212 -16.13 -15.64 0.52
CA LEU A 212 -17.43 -14.99 0.72
C LEU A 212 -18.33 -15.15 -0.51
N ASP A 213 -17.74 -15.13 -1.70
CA ASP A 213 -18.46 -15.25 -2.98
C ASP A 213 -19.14 -16.61 -3.13
N ASP A 214 -18.53 -17.67 -2.63
CA ASP A 214 -19.03 -19.04 -2.73
C ASP A 214 -20.18 -19.32 -1.76
N ILE A 215 -20.26 -18.56 -0.66
CA ILE A 215 -21.29 -18.72 0.38
C ILE A 215 -22.46 -17.75 0.18
N TYR A 216 -22.20 -16.56 -0.34
CA TYR A 216 -23.14 -15.44 -0.27
C TYR A 216 -24.50 -15.72 -0.91
N VAL A 217 -25.57 -15.57 -0.15
CA VAL A 217 -26.94 -15.65 -0.66
C VAL A 217 -27.57 -14.24 -0.67
N PRO A 218 -28.08 -13.77 -1.83
CA PRO A 218 -28.76 -12.48 -1.95
C PRO A 218 -29.91 -12.34 -0.95
N LEU A 219 -30.04 -11.17 -0.33
CA LEU A 219 -31.16 -10.86 0.57
C LEU A 219 -32.20 -10.01 -0.16
N ALA A 220 -33.49 -10.18 0.15
CA ALA A 220 -34.47 -9.20 -0.31
C ALA A 220 -34.24 -7.86 0.40
N ILE A 221 -34.58 -6.75 -0.27
CA ILE A 221 -34.44 -5.41 0.31
C ILE A 221 -35.76 -4.65 0.16
N VAL A 222 -36.10 -3.84 1.15
CA VAL A 222 -37.28 -2.98 1.07
C VAL A 222 -36.90 -1.53 1.19
N GLU A 223 -37.36 -0.70 0.25
CA GLU A 223 -37.23 0.75 0.34
C GLU A 223 -38.27 1.27 1.35
N SER A 224 -37.82 2.03 2.36
CA SER A 224 -38.71 2.73 3.29
C SER A 224 -39.04 4.12 2.75
N LYS A 225 -40.32 4.40 2.56
CA LYS A 225 -40.77 5.73 2.11
C LYS A 225 -40.88 6.67 3.31
N PRO A 226 -40.31 7.88 3.26
CA PRO A 226 -40.58 8.87 4.28
C PRO A 226 -42.09 9.20 4.29
N PRO A 227 -42.66 9.48 5.48
CA PRO A 227 -44.06 9.86 5.58
C PRO A 227 -44.32 11.13 4.75
N LYS A 228 -45.49 11.20 4.11
CA LYS A 228 -45.89 12.42 3.39
C LYS A 228 -46.09 13.52 4.43
N SER A 229 -45.51 14.69 4.21
CA SER A 229 -45.72 15.85 5.09
C SER A 229 -47.22 16.13 5.25
N HIS A 230 -47.76 15.86 6.43
CA HIS A 230 -49.13 16.23 6.76
C HIS A 230 -49.20 17.74 7.03
N SER A 231 -50.14 18.40 6.36
CA SER A 231 -50.68 19.69 6.80
C SER A 231 -51.19 19.57 8.24
N ARG A 232 -50.98 20.63 9.03
CA ARG A 232 -50.96 20.69 10.51
C ARG A 232 -52.23 20.24 11.26
N ASN A 233 -53.26 19.70 10.60
CA ASN A 233 -54.62 19.53 11.15
C ASN A 233 -55.24 18.13 10.98
N GLN A 234 -54.48 17.02 11.05
CA GLN A 234 -55.08 15.67 11.14
C GLN A 234 -54.48 14.80 12.24
N PRO A 235 -55.27 13.89 12.85
CA PRO A 235 -54.80 13.01 13.93
C PRO A 235 -53.69 12.08 13.43
N LYS A 236 -52.72 11.78 14.31
CA LYS A 236 -51.64 10.81 14.08
C LYS A 236 -52.24 9.39 13.99
N GLU A 237 -52.71 8.99 12.82
CA GLU A 237 -52.82 7.58 12.48
C GLU A 237 -51.39 7.00 12.42
N LYS A 238 -51.21 5.76 12.92
CA LYS A 238 -49.93 5.04 12.79
C LYS A 238 -49.69 4.83 11.29
N GLU A 239 -48.89 5.70 10.68
CA GLU A 239 -48.52 5.63 9.28
C GLU A 239 -47.77 4.32 9.03
N GLU A 240 -48.43 3.37 8.36
CA GLU A 240 -47.80 2.14 7.92
C GLU A 240 -46.74 2.46 6.85
N GLU A 241 -45.48 2.19 7.19
CA GLU A 241 -44.36 2.26 6.26
C GLU A 241 -44.63 1.30 5.09
N LYS A 242 -44.84 1.85 3.89
CA LYS A 242 -45.02 1.04 2.68
C LYS A 242 -43.67 0.46 2.26
N LEU A 243 -43.41 -0.78 2.67
CA LEU A 243 -42.25 -1.55 2.25
C LEU A 243 -42.46 -2.02 0.80
N ILE A 244 -41.58 -1.60 -0.11
CA ILE A 244 -41.57 -2.10 -1.50
C ILE A 244 -40.46 -3.14 -1.61
N PRO A 245 -40.77 -4.43 -1.81
CA PRO A 245 -39.74 -5.44 -2.03
C PRO A 245 -39.03 -5.17 -3.36
N ILE A 246 -37.71 -5.17 -3.30
CA ILE A 246 -36.80 -4.99 -4.42
C ILE A 246 -35.87 -6.22 -4.41
N ALA A 247 -35.78 -6.90 -5.55
CA ALA A 247 -34.79 -7.96 -5.75
C ALA A 247 -33.38 -7.36 -5.69
N GLU A 248 -32.40 -8.13 -5.23
CA GLU A 248 -31.05 -7.62 -5.06
C GLU A 248 -30.47 -7.09 -6.38
N GLU A 249 -30.66 -7.80 -7.47
CA GLU A 249 -30.19 -7.40 -8.80
C GLU A 249 -30.77 -6.05 -9.22
N CYS A 250 -32.05 -5.81 -8.92
CA CYS A 250 -32.70 -4.52 -9.16
C CYS A 250 -32.13 -3.42 -8.25
N PHE A 251 -31.78 -3.73 -7.00
CA PHE A 251 -31.11 -2.76 -6.14
C PHE A 251 -29.77 -2.34 -6.72
N PHE A 252 -28.95 -3.28 -7.18
CA PHE A 252 -27.66 -2.96 -7.78
C PHE A 252 -27.82 -2.18 -9.10
N GLU A 253 -28.66 -2.64 -10.02
CA GLU A 253 -28.80 -2.01 -11.33
C GLU A 253 -29.65 -0.74 -11.34
N ASP A 254 -30.84 -0.75 -10.74
CA ASP A 254 -31.72 0.41 -10.76
C ASP A 254 -31.29 1.47 -9.74
N VAL A 255 -30.99 1.08 -8.50
CA VAL A 255 -30.67 2.05 -7.44
C VAL A 255 -29.22 2.50 -7.54
N LEU A 256 -28.24 1.59 -7.53
CA LEU A 256 -26.83 1.96 -7.46
C LEU A 256 -26.29 2.47 -8.81
N ARG A 257 -26.55 1.77 -9.93
CA ARG A 257 -26.05 2.19 -11.25
C ARG A 257 -26.85 3.36 -11.81
N GLN A 258 -28.16 3.18 -11.95
CA GLN A 258 -29.04 4.13 -12.64
C GLN A 258 -29.54 5.27 -11.74
N GLY A 259 -29.34 5.19 -10.42
CA GLY A 259 -29.75 6.24 -9.49
C GLY A 259 -31.27 6.34 -9.34
N LYS A 260 -32.02 5.29 -9.63
CA LYS A 260 -33.48 5.25 -9.49
C LYS A 260 -33.88 5.07 -8.02
N SER A 261 -33.71 6.13 -7.25
CA SER A 261 -34.24 6.25 -5.90
C SER A 261 -34.93 7.61 -5.73
N GLN A 262 -35.78 7.73 -4.73
CA GLN A 262 -36.72 8.85 -4.66
C GLN A 262 -36.09 10.12 -4.07
N ILE A 263 -35.16 9.98 -3.13
CA ILE A 263 -34.63 11.08 -2.32
C ILE A 263 -33.29 11.56 -2.87
N SER A 264 -32.34 10.67 -3.09
CA SER A 264 -30.94 11.04 -3.37
C SER A 264 -30.47 10.70 -4.79
N GLN A 265 -31.32 10.07 -5.60
CA GLN A 265 -30.96 9.56 -6.93
C GLN A 265 -29.75 8.59 -6.87
N GLY A 266 -29.77 7.67 -5.90
CA GLY A 266 -28.74 6.67 -5.62
C GLY A 266 -27.44 7.22 -5.03
N ARG A 267 -27.39 8.50 -4.63
CA ARG A 267 -26.16 9.12 -4.11
C ARG A 267 -25.95 8.96 -2.62
N LYS A 268 -27.01 8.80 -1.83
CA LYS A 268 -26.98 8.69 -0.38
C LYS A 268 -27.92 7.58 0.06
N ILE A 269 -27.36 6.46 0.46
CA ILE A 269 -28.10 5.23 0.74
C ILE A 269 -27.82 4.82 2.19
N ALA A 270 -28.88 4.54 2.93
CA ALA A 270 -28.80 3.99 4.27
C ALA A 270 -29.32 2.55 4.27
N LEU A 271 -28.47 1.59 4.63
CA LEU A 271 -28.79 0.18 4.77
C LEU A 271 -29.07 -0.13 6.24
N ILE A 272 -30.34 -0.35 6.58
CA ILE A 272 -30.79 -0.63 7.94
C ILE A 272 -31.15 -2.10 8.11
N GLY A 273 -31.08 -2.62 9.34
CA GLY A 273 -31.41 -4.01 9.61
C GLY A 273 -31.01 -4.46 11.01
N GLU A 274 -31.58 -5.58 11.46
CA GLU A 274 -31.29 -6.16 12.77
C GLU A 274 -29.81 -6.54 12.92
N PRO A 275 -29.27 -6.68 14.14
CA PRO A 275 -27.98 -7.31 14.35
C PRO A 275 -27.93 -8.68 13.64
N GLY A 276 -26.85 -8.96 12.90
CA GLY A 276 -26.71 -10.21 12.15
C GLY A 276 -27.49 -10.30 10.83
N SER A 277 -28.23 -9.26 10.41
CA SER A 277 -28.96 -9.23 9.11
C SER A 277 -28.07 -9.10 7.86
N GLY A 278 -26.76 -9.30 7.98
CA GLY A 278 -25.84 -9.27 6.83
C GLY A 278 -25.55 -7.88 6.23
N LYS A 279 -25.75 -6.78 6.98
CA LYS A 279 -25.48 -5.41 6.49
C LYS A 279 -24.03 -5.20 6.02
N THR A 280 -23.06 -5.54 6.86
CA THR A 280 -21.63 -5.50 6.54
C THR A 280 -21.32 -6.36 5.32
N THR A 281 -21.85 -7.58 5.26
CA THR A 281 -21.68 -8.50 4.13
C THR A 281 -22.23 -7.91 2.83
N ARG A 282 -23.42 -7.31 2.85
CA ARG A 282 -23.99 -6.61 1.70
C ARG A 282 -23.15 -5.41 1.29
N LEU A 283 -22.67 -4.61 2.24
CA LEU A 283 -21.80 -3.48 1.96
C LEU A 283 -20.51 -3.92 1.26
N GLN A 284 -19.97 -5.10 1.60
CA GLN A 284 -18.81 -5.68 0.91
C GLN A 284 -19.13 -6.05 -0.52
N LYS A 285 -20.29 -6.67 -0.76
CA LYS A 285 -20.76 -6.98 -2.12
C LYS A 285 -20.99 -5.74 -2.97
N ILE A 286 -21.48 -4.66 -2.38
CA ILE A 286 -21.56 -3.36 -3.05
C ILE A 286 -20.16 -2.88 -3.46
N ALA A 287 -19.17 -2.99 -2.55
CA ALA A 287 -17.79 -2.60 -2.84
C ALA A 287 -17.18 -3.39 -4.01
N ASP A 288 -17.37 -4.71 -4.01
CA ASP A 288 -16.89 -5.60 -5.08
C ASP A 288 -17.54 -5.25 -6.41
N TRP A 289 -18.87 -5.14 -6.43
CA TRP A 289 -19.60 -4.82 -7.63
C TRP A 289 -19.22 -3.45 -8.20
N ILE A 290 -18.97 -2.43 -7.37
CA ILE A 290 -18.47 -1.12 -7.82
C ILE A 290 -17.14 -1.28 -8.58
N LEU A 291 -16.24 -2.16 -8.10
CA LEU A 291 -14.92 -2.40 -8.70
C LEU A 291 -14.96 -3.30 -9.92
N GLU A 292 -15.85 -4.29 -9.95
CA GLU A 292 -16.06 -5.22 -11.07
C GLU A 292 -16.71 -4.52 -12.26
N GLN A 293 -17.67 -3.63 -11.98
CA GLN A 293 -18.43 -2.90 -13.01
C GLN A 293 -17.80 -1.55 -13.38
N ASP A 294 -16.64 -1.21 -12.82
CA ASP A 294 -15.95 0.09 -12.94
C ASP A 294 -16.87 1.30 -12.75
N LEU A 295 -17.70 1.24 -11.71
CA LEU A 295 -18.65 2.33 -11.39
C LEU A 295 -18.04 3.43 -10.53
N GLY A 296 -16.87 3.17 -9.95
CA GLY A 296 -16.20 4.13 -9.10
C GLY A 296 -15.12 3.51 -8.22
N LEU A 297 -14.80 4.25 -7.15
CA LEU A 297 -13.71 3.99 -6.23
C LEU A 297 -14.31 3.82 -4.82
N PRO A 298 -14.53 2.57 -4.36
CA PRO A 298 -15.05 2.34 -3.02
C PRO A 298 -13.96 2.60 -1.97
N ILE A 299 -14.32 3.39 -0.98
CA ILE A 299 -13.51 3.68 0.21
C ILE A 299 -14.32 3.16 1.39
N TRP A 300 -13.86 2.03 1.94
CA TRP A 300 -14.45 1.42 3.13
C TRP A 300 -13.93 2.09 4.40
N ILE A 301 -14.85 2.43 5.30
CA ILE A 301 -14.57 3.00 6.62
C ILE A 301 -15.44 2.30 7.65
N SER A 302 -14.82 1.58 8.57
CA SER A 302 -15.46 1.11 9.80
C SER A 302 -15.68 2.31 10.73
N LEU A 303 -16.94 2.65 10.99
CA LEU A 303 -17.28 3.78 11.88
C LEU A 303 -17.00 3.46 13.36
N ALA A 304 -16.91 2.17 13.73
CA ALA A 304 -16.44 1.74 15.03
C ALA A 304 -14.97 2.16 15.28
N ASP A 305 -14.15 2.17 14.22
CA ASP A 305 -12.73 2.52 14.28
C ASP A 305 -12.46 4.02 14.03
N LEU A 306 -13.50 4.83 13.85
CA LEU A 306 -13.36 6.25 13.56
C LEU A 306 -12.95 7.01 14.84
N THR A 307 -11.66 7.32 14.94
CA THR A 307 -11.10 8.11 16.06
C THR A 307 -11.07 9.61 15.81
N GLN A 308 -11.19 10.02 14.54
CA GLN A 308 -11.06 11.37 14.03
C GLN A 308 -12.41 12.09 14.05
N THR A 309 -12.37 13.42 14.07
CA THR A 309 -13.59 14.24 14.08
C THR A 309 -14.34 14.18 12.74
N THR A 310 -13.63 13.94 11.63
CA THR A 310 -14.24 13.93 10.29
C THR A 310 -13.75 12.77 9.42
N ILE A 311 -14.56 12.35 8.45
CA ILE A 311 -14.19 11.33 7.46
C ILE A 311 -12.98 11.79 6.64
N THR A 312 -12.90 13.07 6.26
CA THR A 312 -11.79 13.62 5.49
C THR A 312 -10.45 13.42 6.20
N GLN A 313 -10.39 13.71 7.51
CA GLN A 313 -9.19 13.48 8.33
C GLN A 313 -8.85 12.00 8.42
N TYR A 314 -9.85 11.13 8.62
CA TYR A 314 -9.62 9.68 8.63
C TYR A 314 -9.01 9.19 7.31
N ILE A 315 -9.51 9.67 6.17
CA ILE A 315 -8.98 9.30 4.86
C ILE A 315 -7.52 9.75 4.71
N GLU A 316 -7.20 10.98 5.11
CA GLU A 316 -5.85 11.53 5.01
C GLU A 316 -4.85 10.87 5.94
N GLU A 317 -5.24 10.67 7.21
CA GLU A 317 -4.32 10.23 8.25
C GLU A 317 -4.17 8.71 8.33
N ILE A 318 -5.22 7.97 7.98
CA ILE A 318 -5.29 6.51 8.14
C ILE A 318 -5.40 5.83 6.78
N TRP A 319 -6.48 6.06 6.03
CA TRP A 319 -6.79 5.27 4.84
C TRP A 319 -5.71 5.41 3.74
N LEU A 320 -5.25 6.63 3.43
CA LEU A 320 -4.20 6.87 2.44
C LEU A 320 -2.86 6.30 2.88
N LYS A 321 -2.51 6.39 4.17
CA LYS A 321 -1.23 5.90 4.68
C LYS A 321 -1.15 4.38 4.72
N GLN A 322 -2.28 3.70 4.95
CA GLN A 322 -2.36 2.24 4.90
C GLN A 322 -2.02 1.65 3.51
N THR A 323 -2.13 2.45 2.46
CA THR A 323 -1.76 2.02 1.09
C THR A 323 -0.25 1.79 0.90
N GLY A 324 0.59 2.29 1.82
CA GLY A 324 2.05 2.25 1.70
C GLY A 324 2.61 3.07 0.53
N LYS A 325 1.76 3.87 -0.14
CA LYS A 325 2.11 4.77 -1.25
C LYS A 325 2.10 6.21 -0.73
N ASN A 326 2.98 7.06 -1.26
CA ASN A 326 2.99 8.50 -0.98
C ASN A 326 1.88 9.20 -1.78
N LEU A 327 0.61 8.87 -1.50
CA LEU A 327 -0.57 9.49 -2.10
C LEU A 327 -0.99 10.69 -1.26
N THR A 328 -1.41 11.78 -1.92
CA THR A 328 -1.94 12.95 -1.22
C THR A 328 -3.46 13.03 -1.30
N ILE A 329 -4.05 13.73 -0.34
CA ILE A 329 -5.49 14.01 -0.33
C ILE A 329 -5.94 14.80 -1.58
N ASP A 330 -5.06 15.64 -2.14
CA ASP A 330 -5.34 16.41 -3.36
C ASP A 330 -5.52 15.49 -4.58
N GLU A 331 -4.70 14.45 -4.70
CA GLU A 331 -4.79 13.47 -5.78
C GLU A 331 -6.08 12.67 -5.71
N LEU A 332 -6.52 12.33 -4.50
CA LEU A 332 -7.79 11.65 -4.27
C LEU A 332 -8.98 12.59 -4.52
N THR A 333 -8.89 13.85 -4.11
CA THR A 333 -9.94 14.86 -4.27
C THR A 333 -10.25 15.14 -5.75
N GLN A 334 -9.26 14.97 -6.64
CA GLN A 334 -9.49 15.02 -8.10
C GLN A 334 -10.43 13.91 -8.60
N GLN A 335 -10.59 12.82 -7.84
CA GLN A 335 -11.50 11.71 -8.15
C GLN A 335 -12.82 11.77 -7.37
N LYS A 336 -13.12 12.87 -6.65
CA LYS A 336 -14.27 12.99 -5.71
C LYS A 336 -15.61 12.51 -6.25
N GLU A 337 -15.90 12.72 -7.53
CA GLU A 337 -17.18 12.31 -8.15
C GLU A 337 -17.27 10.80 -8.43
N ARG A 338 -16.12 10.12 -8.50
CA ARG A 338 -16.02 8.67 -8.65
C ARG A 338 -15.99 7.95 -7.31
N ILE A 339 -15.84 8.67 -6.20
CA ILE A 339 -15.68 8.05 -4.88
C ILE A 339 -17.04 7.57 -4.34
N TRP A 340 -17.02 6.37 -3.81
CA TRP A 340 -18.09 5.77 -3.04
C TRP A 340 -17.61 5.55 -1.61
N LEU A 341 -18.16 6.30 -0.65
CA LEU A 341 -17.89 6.10 0.77
C LEU A 341 -18.80 5.00 1.30
N LEU A 342 -18.19 3.92 1.78
CA LEU A 342 -18.87 2.78 2.37
C LEU A 342 -18.61 2.83 3.88
N LEU A 343 -19.60 3.30 4.62
CA LEU A 343 -19.51 3.59 6.05
C LEU A 343 -20.21 2.48 6.83
N ASP A 344 -19.44 1.62 7.50
CA ASP A 344 -20.00 0.47 8.23
C ASP A 344 -20.20 0.78 9.71
N GLY A 345 -21.39 0.49 10.24
CA GLY A 345 -21.66 0.47 11.68
C GLY A 345 -21.88 1.84 12.32
N LEU A 346 -22.80 2.67 11.82
CA LEU A 346 -23.12 3.97 12.46
C LEU A 346 -23.56 3.81 13.92
N ASP A 347 -24.25 2.72 14.24
CA ASP A 347 -24.68 2.41 15.60
C ASP A 347 -23.53 2.05 16.56
N GLU A 348 -22.35 1.74 16.03
CA GLU A 348 -21.15 1.36 16.79
C GLU A 348 -20.24 2.55 17.08
N MET A 349 -20.60 3.74 16.59
CA MET A 349 -19.88 4.97 16.91
C MET A 349 -19.97 5.26 18.41
N THR A 350 -18.80 5.39 19.04
CA THR A 350 -18.70 5.78 20.45
C THR A 350 -19.30 7.18 20.67
N SER A 351 -19.83 7.45 21.85
CA SER A 351 -20.45 8.72 22.25
C SER A 351 -19.53 9.95 22.20
N ARG A 352 -18.27 9.79 21.76
CA ARG A 352 -17.29 10.87 21.60
C ARG A 352 -17.60 11.80 20.42
N VAL A 353 -18.42 11.34 19.47
CA VAL A 353 -18.97 12.20 18.42
C VAL A 353 -20.36 12.62 18.86
N GLU A 354 -20.51 13.90 19.23
CA GLU A 354 -21.75 14.46 19.80
C GLU A 354 -22.96 14.34 18.87
N THR A 355 -22.74 14.05 17.58
CA THR A 355 -23.79 13.97 16.56
C THR A 355 -23.74 12.61 15.84
N ARG A 356 -24.81 11.82 15.97
CA ARG A 356 -25.02 10.58 15.18
C ARG A 356 -25.50 10.88 13.75
N HIS A 357 -25.48 12.14 13.35
CA HIS A 357 -25.96 12.58 12.04
C HIS A 357 -24.87 12.33 11.01
N VAL A 358 -25.15 11.44 10.07
CA VAL A 358 -24.21 11.09 9.00
C VAL A 358 -23.82 12.33 8.18
N SER A 359 -24.72 13.30 8.05
CA SER A 359 -24.45 14.58 7.39
C SER A 359 -23.33 15.39 8.04
N ALA A 360 -23.16 15.31 9.37
CA ALA A 360 -22.10 16.00 10.09
C ALA A 360 -20.71 15.36 9.84
N LEU A 361 -20.67 14.06 9.57
CA LEU A 361 -19.45 13.32 9.22
C LEU A 361 -18.98 13.63 7.79
N LEU A 362 -19.93 13.96 6.92
CA LEU A 362 -19.71 14.27 5.49
C LEU A 362 -19.39 15.76 5.29
N GLY A 363 -18.25 16.22 5.79
CA GLY A 363 -17.77 17.60 5.64
C GLY A 363 -16.71 17.77 4.55
N GLY A 364 -16.76 18.88 3.78
CA GLY A 364 -15.74 19.19 2.77
C GLY A 364 -15.96 18.45 1.44
N TRP A 365 -14.89 17.98 0.80
CA TRP A 365 -14.97 17.40 -0.55
C TRP A 365 -15.73 16.07 -0.61
N VAL A 366 -15.81 15.34 0.51
CA VAL A 366 -16.55 14.08 0.61
C VAL A 366 -18.07 14.23 0.42
N GLN A 367 -18.61 15.45 0.47
CA GLN A 367 -20.02 15.71 0.12
C GLN A 367 -20.35 15.42 -1.34
N ALA A 368 -19.34 15.46 -2.22
CA ALA A 368 -19.49 15.13 -3.64
C ALA A 368 -19.47 13.61 -3.91
N ALA A 369 -19.04 12.81 -2.94
CA ALA A 369 -18.99 11.35 -3.07
C ALA A 369 -20.39 10.75 -2.96
N ARG A 370 -20.57 9.57 -3.56
CA ARG A 370 -21.71 8.71 -3.24
C ARG A 370 -21.46 8.07 -1.87
N VAL A 371 -22.51 7.89 -1.09
CA VAL A 371 -22.40 7.38 0.29
C VAL A 371 -23.37 6.23 0.47
N VAL A 372 -22.85 5.12 1.00
CA VAL A 372 -23.63 4.00 1.51
C VAL A 372 -23.25 3.81 2.97
N VAL A 373 -24.21 3.91 3.88
CA VAL A 373 -24.00 3.79 5.31
C VAL A 373 -24.84 2.65 5.88
N THR A 374 -24.29 1.86 6.81
CA THR A 374 -25.05 0.81 7.51
C THR A 374 -25.39 1.23 8.94
N CYS A 375 -26.57 0.84 9.43
CA CYS A 375 -26.92 1.00 10.84
C CYS A 375 -27.96 -0.01 11.32
N ARG A 376 -28.13 -0.14 12.64
CA ARG A 376 -29.29 -0.84 13.23
C ARG A 376 -30.60 -0.08 13.04
N VAL A 377 -31.70 -0.83 12.91
CA VAL A 377 -33.06 -0.28 12.81
C VAL A 377 -33.36 0.67 13.99
N ASN A 378 -33.04 0.27 15.22
CA ASN A 378 -33.32 1.07 16.42
C ASN A 378 -32.63 2.45 16.41
N VAL A 379 -31.47 2.59 15.75
CA VAL A 379 -30.79 3.89 15.64
C VAL A 379 -31.51 4.79 14.66
N TRP A 380 -32.01 4.23 13.56
CA TRP A 380 -32.85 4.95 12.59
C TRP A 380 -34.21 5.33 13.19
N GLU A 381 -34.85 4.44 13.96
CA GLU A 381 -36.14 4.72 14.61
C GLU A 381 -36.04 5.79 15.70
N ALA A 382 -34.92 5.80 16.45
CA ALA A 382 -34.69 6.76 17.52
C ALA A 382 -34.50 8.20 17.00
N ASP A 383 -33.96 8.37 15.79
CA ASP A 383 -33.82 9.66 15.13
C ASP A 383 -34.02 9.54 13.62
N LYS A 384 -35.27 9.72 13.18
CA LYS A 384 -35.63 9.70 11.75
C LYS A 384 -34.91 10.79 10.93
N ASN A 385 -34.36 11.83 11.58
CA ASN A 385 -33.61 12.89 10.91
C ASN A 385 -32.12 12.55 10.74
N ALA A 386 -31.60 11.51 11.41
CA ALA A 386 -30.19 11.11 11.31
C ALA A 386 -29.75 10.77 9.88
N PHE A 387 -30.72 10.36 9.05
CA PHE A 387 -30.56 10.01 7.64
C PHE A 387 -31.32 10.97 6.70
N SER A 388 -31.54 12.22 7.13
CA SER A 388 -32.16 13.22 6.27
C SER A 388 -31.40 13.36 4.94
N GLY A 389 -32.13 13.20 3.82
CA GLY A 389 -31.56 13.22 2.47
C GLY A 389 -30.95 11.89 1.99
N PHE A 390 -31.13 10.79 2.73
CA PHE A 390 -30.76 9.44 2.30
C PHE A 390 -31.99 8.65 1.87
N ASP A 391 -31.82 7.79 0.87
CA ASP A 391 -32.74 6.70 0.59
C ASP A 391 -32.49 5.56 1.56
N VAL A 392 -33.53 5.17 2.30
CA VAL A 392 -33.42 4.17 3.37
C VAL A 392 -33.91 2.82 2.85
N PHE A 393 -33.06 1.82 2.97
CA PHE A 393 -33.33 0.46 2.55
C PHE A 393 -33.10 -0.50 3.71
N ARG A 394 -34.02 -1.44 3.93
CA ARG A 394 -33.93 -2.43 5.00
C ARG A 394 -33.61 -3.81 4.43
N ASN A 395 -32.61 -4.48 5.00
CA ASN A 395 -32.36 -5.89 4.75
C ASN A 395 -33.52 -6.72 5.35
N LEU A 396 -34.13 -7.55 4.51
CA LEU A 396 -35.09 -8.55 4.97
C LEU A 396 -34.36 -9.80 5.48
N PRO A 397 -34.99 -10.62 6.36
CA PRO A 397 -34.45 -11.92 6.72
C PRO A 397 -34.40 -12.86 5.51
N PHE A 398 -33.64 -13.95 5.64
CA PHE A 398 -33.68 -15.03 4.65
C PHE A 398 -35.05 -15.71 4.65
N GLU A 399 -35.53 -16.01 3.45
CA GLU A 399 -36.57 -16.99 3.23
C GLU A 399 -36.03 -18.41 3.45
N VAL A 400 -36.91 -19.38 3.66
CA VAL A 400 -36.54 -20.77 3.98
C VAL A 400 -35.59 -21.36 2.92
N GLU A 401 -35.87 -21.11 1.65
CA GLU A 401 -35.08 -21.59 0.52
C GLU A 401 -33.67 -20.96 0.52
N GLN A 402 -33.54 -19.71 0.95
CA GLN A 402 -32.27 -19.01 1.04
C GLN A 402 -31.42 -19.54 2.21
N VAL A 403 -32.06 -19.89 3.32
CA VAL A 403 -31.40 -20.59 4.44
C VAL A 403 -30.84 -21.94 3.98
N GLU A 404 -31.64 -22.73 3.27
CA GLU A 404 -31.17 -24.02 2.73
C GLU A 404 -30.01 -23.84 1.77
N LEU A 405 -30.07 -22.85 0.88
CA LEU A 405 -29.00 -22.55 -0.08
C LEU A 405 -27.71 -22.15 0.66
N PHE A 406 -27.82 -21.30 1.68
CA PHE A 406 -26.69 -20.90 2.50
C PHE A 406 -26.03 -22.11 3.18
N ILE A 407 -26.83 -22.99 3.81
CA ILE A 407 -26.34 -24.21 4.47
C ILE A 407 -25.62 -25.11 3.44
N ARG A 408 -26.21 -25.33 2.27
CA ARG A 408 -25.58 -26.16 1.22
C ARG A 408 -24.25 -25.61 0.76
N ARG A 409 -24.15 -24.29 0.54
CA ARG A 409 -22.90 -23.63 0.13
C ARG A 409 -21.85 -23.68 1.24
N TRP A 410 -22.26 -23.42 2.47
CA TRP A 410 -21.39 -23.43 3.65
C TRP A 410 -20.73 -24.78 3.88
N PHE A 411 -21.48 -25.88 3.69
CA PHE A 411 -20.97 -27.24 3.92
C PHE A 411 -20.59 -27.99 2.64
N SER A 412 -20.42 -27.27 1.51
CA SER A 412 -19.91 -27.87 0.27
C SER A 412 -18.46 -28.32 0.43
N GLU A 413 -18.06 -29.39 -0.26
CA GLU A 413 -16.70 -29.93 -0.16
C GLU A 413 -15.63 -28.95 -0.67
N ASP A 414 -15.99 -28.02 -1.56
CA ASP A 414 -15.11 -26.96 -2.08
C ASP A 414 -14.78 -25.88 -1.03
N ASN A 415 -15.53 -25.82 0.07
CA ASN A 415 -15.35 -24.87 1.17
C ASN A 415 -14.73 -25.50 2.44
N ARG A 416 -14.27 -26.76 2.37
CA ARG A 416 -13.51 -27.45 3.43
C ARG A 416 -12.02 -27.46 3.14
#